data_AF-A0A1J4KZQ4-F1
#
_entry.id   AF-A0A1J4KZQ4-F1
#
_cell.length_a   1.000
_cell.length_b   1.000
_cell.length_c   1.000
_cell.angle_alpha   90.00
_cell.angle_beta   90.00
_cell.angle_gamma   90.00
#
_symmetry.space_group_name_H-M   'P 1'
#
loop_
_entity.id
_entity.type
_entity.pdbx_description
1 polymer ?
#
loop_
_entity_poly.entity_id
_entity_poly.type
_entity_poly.pdbx_seq_one_letter_code
_entity_poly.pdbx_strand_id
1 'polypeptide(L)'
;MSDLVSSSVQVGAAIEDSPKRTQKSGPVYAQRRDCAAIKAQLMNHVDEESYMKVLTAFLQGQISKQTFDNRMKSILKSTTAKIIHNELMRSIIYNAHFSMVPPPNVEVPVPKIPEHVKVTRPGSDNSKFGLPNSPFIIQKVADLRYLLSTSQIGARVRSQLRERNMNCEDINTFEMIQHELRKHIVILLYESCKLAQTVKERSDQISTENSIHENSEENIAESLNNGTNSEENVKRKQIGVSEVLHILETENRYSSTISHAVLVKYSSTL
;
A
#
# COMPACT_ATOMS: atom_id res chain seq x y z
N MET A 1 -33.95 9.53 -68.41
CA MET A 1 -33.87 10.42 -67.23
C MET A 1 -34.03 9.52 -66.03
N SER A 2 -32.91 9.23 -65.37
CA SER A 2 -32.81 8.19 -64.35
C SER A 2 -32.70 8.88 -63.00
N ASP A 3 -33.71 8.72 -62.15
CA ASP A 3 -33.79 9.35 -60.84
C ASP A 3 -32.81 8.71 -59.86
N LEU A 4 -31.90 9.54 -59.34
CA LEU A 4 -30.99 9.20 -58.25
C LEU A 4 -31.77 9.16 -56.92
N VAL A 5 -32.06 7.96 -56.45
CA VAL A 5 -32.59 7.73 -55.10
C VAL A 5 -31.46 7.90 -54.09
N SER A 6 -31.46 9.05 -53.41
CA SER A 6 -30.59 9.34 -52.27
C SER A 6 -31.05 8.53 -51.06
N SER A 7 -30.25 7.54 -50.65
CA SER A 7 -30.46 6.80 -49.40
C SER A 7 -29.83 7.57 -48.24
N SER A 8 -30.66 8.19 -47.41
CA SER A 8 -30.25 8.86 -46.18
C SER A 8 -29.97 7.80 -45.10
N VAL A 9 -28.70 7.68 -44.74
CA VAL A 9 -28.22 6.86 -43.62
C VAL A 9 -28.70 7.50 -42.31
N GLN A 10 -29.64 6.86 -41.63
CA GLN A 10 -30.14 7.28 -40.32
C GLN A 10 -29.15 6.84 -39.24
N VAL A 11 -28.41 7.78 -38.66
CA VAL A 11 -27.49 7.54 -37.53
C VAL A 11 -28.31 7.32 -36.27
N GLY A 12 -28.00 6.22 -35.57
CA GLY A 12 -28.78 5.64 -34.49
C GLY A 12 -29.16 6.61 -33.37
N ALA A 13 -30.38 6.39 -32.86
CA ALA A 13 -30.91 7.06 -31.68
C ALA A 13 -29.96 6.91 -30.48
N ALA A 14 -29.75 8.00 -29.76
CA ALA A 14 -28.99 8.04 -28.52
C ALA A 14 -29.59 7.03 -27.53
N ILE A 15 -28.78 6.05 -27.12
CA ILE A 15 -29.09 5.23 -25.96
C ILE A 15 -29.09 6.19 -24.78
N GLU A 16 -30.25 6.40 -24.16
CA GLU A 16 -30.38 7.10 -22.89
C GLU A 16 -29.59 6.32 -21.83
N ASP A 17 -28.30 6.64 -21.72
CA ASP A 17 -27.44 6.25 -20.61
C ASP A 17 -27.90 7.03 -19.37
N SER A 18 -29.02 6.60 -18.81
CA SER A 18 -29.39 6.99 -17.46
C SER A 18 -28.23 6.56 -16.55
N PRO A 19 -27.55 7.49 -15.84
CA PRO A 19 -26.47 7.12 -14.96
C PRO A 19 -27.10 6.31 -13.82
N LYS A 20 -26.96 4.97 -13.88
CA LYS A 20 -27.30 4.09 -12.77
C LYS A 20 -26.49 4.56 -11.58
N ARG A 21 -27.17 5.30 -10.69
CA ARG A 21 -26.65 5.84 -9.45
C ARG A 21 -25.93 4.71 -8.72
N THR A 22 -24.61 4.79 -8.69
CA THR A 22 -23.75 3.81 -8.02
C THR A 22 -24.25 3.68 -6.58
N GLN A 23 -24.73 2.49 -6.22
CA GLN A 23 -25.12 2.21 -4.85
C GLN A 23 -23.93 2.52 -3.95
N LYS A 24 -24.17 3.31 -2.91
CA LYS A 24 -23.14 3.77 -1.98
C LYS A 24 -22.33 2.55 -1.52
N SER A 25 -21.02 2.54 -1.78
CA SER A 25 -20.07 1.48 -1.43
C SER A 25 -19.84 1.30 0.08
N GLY A 26 -20.56 2.06 0.91
CA GLY A 26 -20.45 2.06 2.37
C GLY A 26 -20.67 0.71 3.06
N PRO A 27 -21.63 -0.16 2.68
CA PRO A 27 -21.90 -1.39 3.43
C PRO A 27 -20.89 -2.50 3.15
N VAL A 28 -20.05 -2.39 2.10
CA VAL A 28 -19.08 -3.42 1.76
C VAL A 28 -18.08 -3.60 2.92
N TYR A 29 -17.61 -2.50 3.51
CA TYR A 29 -16.62 -2.47 4.58
C TYR A 29 -17.16 -2.79 5.98
N ALA A 30 -18.48 -2.89 6.13
CA ALA A 30 -19.13 -3.12 7.41
C ALA A 30 -19.02 -4.58 7.89
N GLN A 31 -18.79 -5.52 6.97
CA GLN A 31 -18.82 -6.95 7.29
C GLN A 31 -17.43 -7.58 7.17
N ARG A 32 -17.01 -8.25 8.25
CA ARG A 32 -15.82 -9.10 8.26
C ARG A 32 -16.14 -10.40 7.54
N ARG A 33 -15.23 -10.89 6.70
CA ARG A 33 -15.36 -12.21 6.06
C ARG A 33 -15.02 -13.31 7.06
N ASP A 34 -15.78 -14.39 7.04
CA ASP A 34 -15.57 -15.51 7.96
C ASP A 34 -14.43 -16.43 7.48
N CYS A 35 -13.19 -16.07 7.85
CA CYS A 35 -12.03 -16.89 7.54
C CYS A 35 -12.06 -18.26 8.23
N ALA A 36 -12.78 -18.41 9.36
CA ALA A 36 -12.84 -19.67 10.09
C ALA A 36 -13.67 -20.70 9.32
N ALA A 37 -14.83 -20.28 8.81
CA ALA A 37 -15.66 -21.13 7.95
C ALA A 37 -14.92 -21.53 6.66
N ILE A 38 -14.26 -20.59 5.97
CA ILE A 38 -13.51 -20.89 4.75
C ILE A 38 -12.32 -21.82 5.04
N LYS A 39 -11.62 -21.62 6.17
CA LYS A 39 -10.55 -22.53 6.61
C LYS A 39 -11.10 -23.94 6.81
N ALA A 40 -12.20 -24.10 7.54
CA ALA A 40 -12.81 -25.40 7.80
C ALA A 40 -13.19 -26.13 6.49
N GLN A 41 -13.73 -25.39 5.51
CA GLN A 41 -14.00 -25.94 4.17
C GLN A 41 -12.73 -26.40 3.46
N LEU A 42 -11.63 -25.64 3.57
CA LEU A 42 -10.36 -26.01 2.96
C LEU A 42 -9.77 -27.27 3.60
N MET A 43 -9.83 -27.41 4.92
CA MET A 43 -9.28 -28.56 5.65
C MET A 43 -9.97 -29.88 5.28
N ASN A 44 -11.19 -29.84 4.73
CA ASN A 44 -11.84 -31.05 4.19
C ASN A 44 -11.17 -31.57 2.91
N HIS A 45 -10.31 -30.77 2.26
CA HIS A 45 -9.66 -31.11 1.00
C HIS A 45 -8.14 -31.28 1.10
N VAL A 46 -7.53 -30.87 2.22
CA VAL A 46 -6.07 -30.84 2.40
C VAL A 46 -5.71 -31.32 3.79
N ASP A 47 -4.52 -31.89 3.93
CA ASP A 47 -3.95 -32.19 5.24
C ASP A 47 -3.70 -30.89 6.02
N GLU A 48 -4.36 -30.72 7.16
CA GLU A 48 -4.33 -29.47 7.94
C GLU A 48 -2.92 -29.16 8.44
N GLU A 49 -2.21 -30.16 8.96
CA GLU A 49 -0.90 -29.95 9.57
C GLU A 49 0.13 -29.49 8.52
N SER A 50 0.23 -30.20 7.40
CA SER A 50 1.14 -29.85 6.31
C SER A 50 0.82 -28.48 5.70
N TYR A 51 -0.46 -28.20 5.48
CA TYR A 51 -0.91 -26.92 4.93
C TYR A 51 -0.58 -25.75 5.87
N MET A 52 -0.99 -25.86 7.14
CA MET A 52 -0.81 -24.79 8.12
C MET A 52 0.66 -24.52 8.42
N LYS A 53 1.51 -25.56 8.43
CA LYS A 53 2.96 -25.40 8.59
C LYS A 53 3.57 -24.55 7.48
N VAL A 54 3.23 -24.84 6.21
CA VAL A 54 3.73 -24.08 5.06
C VAL A 54 3.17 -22.66 5.03
N LEU A 55 1.88 -22.50 5.30
CA LEU A 55 1.24 -21.18 5.31
C LEU A 55 1.82 -20.28 6.42
N THR A 56 1.98 -20.82 7.63
CA THR A 56 2.53 -20.08 8.77
C THR A 56 3.98 -19.67 8.53
N ALA A 57 4.81 -20.59 8.03
CA ALA A 57 6.20 -20.30 7.68
C ALA A 57 6.29 -19.18 6.63
N PHE A 58 5.39 -19.14 5.65
CA PHE A 58 5.35 -18.08 4.65
C PHE A 58 4.91 -16.73 5.24
N LEU A 59 3.84 -16.70 6.06
CA LEU A 59 3.37 -15.47 6.70
C LEU A 59 4.39 -14.90 7.70
N GLN A 60 5.21 -15.75 8.31
CA GLN A 60 6.32 -15.35 9.19
C GLN A 60 7.60 -14.95 8.42
N GLY A 61 7.60 -15.06 7.08
CA GLY A 61 8.76 -14.74 6.25
C GLY A 61 9.91 -15.75 6.32
N GLN A 62 9.66 -16.95 6.87
CA GLN A 62 10.69 -18.00 7.01
C GLN A 62 11.00 -18.72 5.70
N ILE A 63 10.10 -18.65 4.72
CA ILE A 63 10.30 -19.24 3.39
C ILE A 63 10.04 -18.22 2.29
N SER A 64 10.81 -18.33 1.20
CA SER A 64 10.62 -17.49 0.01
C SER A 64 9.28 -17.75 -0.67
N LYS A 65 8.79 -16.78 -1.46
CA LYS A 65 7.57 -16.94 -2.28
C LYS A 65 7.67 -18.13 -3.23
N GLN A 66 8.82 -18.34 -3.87
CA GLN A 66 9.01 -19.45 -4.81
C GLN A 66 8.93 -20.82 -4.09
N THR A 67 9.53 -20.92 -2.91
CA THR A 67 9.45 -22.12 -2.06
C THR A 67 8.01 -22.37 -1.60
N PHE A 68 7.29 -21.32 -1.22
CA PHE A 68 5.88 -21.39 -0.86
C PHE A 68 5.02 -21.88 -2.03
N ASP A 69 5.12 -21.26 -3.20
CA ASP A 69 4.33 -21.62 -4.39
C ASP A 69 4.56 -23.10 -4.78
N ASN A 70 5.81 -23.57 -4.73
CA ASN A 70 6.16 -24.96 -5.02
C ASN A 70 5.55 -25.94 -4.00
N ARG A 71 5.70 -25.67 -2.69
CA ARG A 71 5.12 -26.52 -1.64
C ARG A 71 3.60 -26.52 -1.68
N MET A 72 2.99 -25.35 -1.89
CA MET A 72 1.55 -25.19 -1.95
C MET A 72 0.95 -25.89 -3.18
N LYS A 73 1.66 -25.92 -4.31
CA LYS A 73 1.26 -26.70 -5.50
C LYS A 73 1.19 -28.21 -5.20
N SER A 74 2.09 -28.73 -4.37
CA SER A 74 2.08 -30.14 -3.95
C SER A 74 0.96 -30.48 -2.96
N ILE A 75 0.57 -29.52 -2.11
CA ILE A 75 -0.50 -29.67 -1.11
C ILE A 75 -1.88 -29.50 -1.74
N LEU A 76 -2.08 -28.46 -2.54
CA LEU A 76 -3.36 -28.13 -3.19
C LEU A 76 -3.55 -28.93 -4.48
N LYS A 77 -3.77 -30.24 -4.35
CA LYS A 77 -3.92 -31.15 -5.50
C LYS A 77 -5.21 -30.90 -6.29
N SER A 78 -6.31 -30.64 -5.58
CA SER A 78 -7.62 -30.40 -6.19
C SER A 78 -7.80 -28.94 -6.66
N THR A 79 -8.48 -28.75 -7.79
CA THR A 79 -8.93 -27.42 -8.24
C THR A 79 -9.84 -26.75 -7.22
N THR A 80 -10.70 -27.51 -6.53
CA THR A 80 -11.57 -26.97 -5.47
C THR A 80 -10.75 -26.41 -4.32
N ALA A 81 -9.72 -27.15 -3.87
CA ALA A 81 -8.81 -26.71 -2.81
C ALA A 81 -8.07 -25.41 -3.20
N LYS A 82 -7.66 -25.27 -4.47
CA LYS A 82 -7.02 -24.04 -4.98
C LYS A 82 -7.98 -22.84 -4.95
N ILE A 83 -9.24 -23.05 -5.34
CA ILE A 83 -10.26 -21.99 -5.31
C ILE A 83 -10.51 -21.54 -3.86
N ILE A 84 -10.75 -22.48 -2.95
CA ILE A 84 -11.01 -22.18 -1.54
C ILE A 84 -9.77 -21.54 -0.88
N HIS A 85 -8.56 -22.00 -1.19
CA HIS A 85 -7.32 -21.35 -0.73
C HIS A 85 -7.23 -19.89 -1.18
N ASN A 86 -7.49 -19.62 -2.46
CA ASN A 86 -7.47 -18.25 -2.98
C ASN A 86 -8.55 -17.38 -2.32
N GLU A 87 -9.72 -17.94 -2.05
CA GLU A 87 -10.78 -17.26 -1.32
C GLU A 87 -10.40 -16.96 0.12
N LEU A 88 -9.74 -17.90 0.81
CA LEU A 88 -9.19 -17.71 2.15
C LEU A 88 -8.16 -16.58 2.15
N MET A 89 -7.18 -16.60 1.24
CA MET A 89 -6.15 -15.57 1.15
C MET A 89 -6.74 -14.19 0.88
N ARG A 90 -7.70 -14.08 -0.06
CA ARG A 90 -8.42 -12.83 -0.32
C ARG A 90 -9.19 -12.36 0.91
N SER A 91 -9.78 -13.27 1.67
CA SER A 91 -10.56 -12.93 2.86
C SER A 91 -9.68 -12.46 4.03
N ILE A 92 -8.50 -13.06 4.20
CA ILE A 92 -7.49 -12.61 5.16
C ILE A 92 -7.03 -11.19 4.81
N ILE A 93 -6.61 -10.96 3.56
CA ILE A 93 -6.17 -9.65 3.07
C ILE A 93 -7.31 -8.63 3.22
N TYR A 94 -8.54 -9.03 2.89
CA TYR A 94 -9.70 -8.16 3.02
C TYR A 94 -9.92 -7.73 4.47
N ASN A 95 -9.94 -8.68 5.40
CA ASN A 95 -10.14 -8.40 6.81
C ASN A 95 -9.01 -7.56 7.41
N ALA A 96 -7.76 -7.78 6.97
CA ALA A 96 -6.60 -7.04 7.47
C ALA A 96 -6.61 -5.56 7.01
N HIS A 97 -7.06 -5.28 5.79
CA HIS A 97 -6.99 -3.92 5.23
C HIS A 97 -8.29 -3.13 5.31
N PHE A 98 -9.44 -3.81 5.32
CA PHE A 98 -10.71 -3.17 5.01
C PHE A 98 -11.80 -3.38 6.07
N SER A 99 -11.66 -4.38 6.95
CA SER A 99 -12.64 -4.59 8.01
C SER A 99 -12.39 -3.66 9.18
N MET A 100 -13.40 -2.88 9.55
CA MET A 100 -13.39 -2.08 10.78
C MET A 100 -13.82 -2.88 12.01
N VAL A 101 -14.27 -4.13 11.81
CA VAL A 101 -14.73 -5.00 12.88
C VAL A 101 -13.52 -5.74 13.46
N PRO A 102 -13.27 -5.65 14.78
CA PRO A 102 -12.15 -6.32 15.40
C PRO A 102 -12.25 -7.85 15.25
N PRO A 103 -11.13 -8.58 15.41
CA PRO A 103 -11.16 -10.03 15.37
C PRO A 103 -12.12 -10.62 16.42
N PRO A 104 -12.86 -11.68 16.07
CA PRO A 104 -13.68 -12.38 17.05
C PRO A 104 -12.78 -12.85 18.21
N ASN A 105 -13.30 -12.77 19.44
CA ASN A 105 -12.61 -13.14 20.68
C ASN A 105 -11.39 -12.27 21.06
N VAL A 106 -11.16 -11.14 20.37
CA VAL A 106 -10.19 -10.14 20.82
C VAL A 106 -10.96 -9.00 21.45
N GLU A 107 -10.96 -8.95 22.78
CA GLU A 107 -11.40 -7.76 23.50
C GLU A 107 -10.43 -6.64 23.20
N VAL A 108 -10.82 -5.76 22.27
CA VAL A 108 -10.06 -4.52 22.08
C VAL A 108 -10.33 -3.67 23.32
N PRO A 109 -9.30 -3.30 24.10
CA PRO A 109 -9.50 -2.42 25.24
C PRO A 109 -10.11 -1.13 24.71
N VAL A 110 -11.40 -0.93 25.02
CA VAL A 110 -12.08 0.31 24.69
C VAL A 110 -11.39 1.37 25.56
N PRO A 111 -10.71 2.36 24.96
CA PRO A 111 -10.09 3.41 25.76
C PRO A 111 -11.21 4.05 26.59
N LYS A 112 -11.10 3.94 27.91
CA LYS A 112 -12.04 4.60 28.82
C LYS A 112 -11.88 6.09 28.58
N ILE A 113 -12.89 6.69 27.96
CA ILE A 113 -12.95 8.14 27.80
C ILE A 113 -12.91 8.71 29.22
N PRO A 114 -11.95 9.60 29.55
CA PRO A 114 -11.84 10.12 30.91
C PRO A 114 -13.17 10.73 31.35
N GLU A 115 -13.60 10.50 32.59
CA GLU A 115 -14.92 10.93 33.09
C GLU A 115 -15.15 12.44 33.01
N HIS A 116 -14.07 13.23 32.96
CA HIS A 116 -14.14 14.68 32.79
C HIS A 116 -14.42 15.12 31.34
N VAL A 117 -14.21 14.24 30.36
CA VAL A 117 -14.61 14.47 28.97
C VAL A 117 -16.10 14.19 28.89
N LYS A 118 -16.90 15.22 29.18
CA LYS A 118 -18.31 15.22 28.80
C LYS A 118 -18.33 15.11 27.28
N VAL A 119 -18.62 13.91 26.77
CA VAL A 119 -18.96 13.71 25.37
C VAL A 119 -20.28 14.43 25.17
N THR A 120 -20.20 15.73 24.90
CA THR A 120 -21.30 16.48 24.35
C THR A 120 -21.56 15.82 23.01
N ARG A 121 -22.50 14.86 22.97
CA ARG A 121 -23.00 14.34 21.71
C ARG A 121 -23.29 15.58 20.87
N PRO A 122 -22.71 15.73 19.67
CA PRO A 122 -23.08 16.84 18.81
C PRO A 122 -24.59 16.78 18.70
N GLY A 123 -25.24 17.81 19.24
CA GLY A 123 -26.68 17.85 19.36
C GLY A 123 -27.26 17.53 18.00
N SER A 124 -28.17 16.58 17.97
CA SER A 124 -29.05 16.33 16.84
C SER A 124 -30.04 17.50 16.71
N ASP A 125 -29.54 18.74 16.74
CA ASP A 125 -30.31 19.94 16.50
C ASP A 125 -30.19 20.27 15.03
N ASN A 126 -31.11 19.65 14.29
CA ASN A 126 -31.55 20.12 13.00
C ASN A 126 -32.10 21.55 13.15
N SER A 127 -31.26 22.59 13.09
CA SER A 127 -31.75 23.94 12.72
C SER A 127 -30.65 24.94 12.35
N LYS A 128 -30.71 25.35 11.06
CA LYS A 128 -30.72 26.75 10.62
C LYS A 128 -29.41 27.54 10.41
N PHE A 129 -28.22 26.95 10.43
CA PHE A 129 -27.05 27.60 9.82
C PHE A 129 -26.48 26.75 8.69
N GLY A 130 -26.84 27.15 7.46
CA GLY A 130 -26.47 26.53 6.19
C GLY A 130 -25.00 26.67 5.84
N LEU A 131 -24.13 26.03 6.61
CA LEU A 131 -22.84 25.58 6.09
C LEU A 131 -23.03 24.13 5.66
N PRO A 132 -22.66 23.75 4.43
CA PRO A 132 -22.82 22.40 3.96
C PRO A 132 -22.09 21.47 4.94
N ASN A 133 -22.88 20.57 5.54
CA ASN A 133 -22.42 19.36 6.19
C ASN A 133 -21.55 18.60 5.19
N SER A 134 -20.29 18.99 5.06
CA SER A 134 -19.24 18.08 4.63
C SER A 134 -19.04 17.20 5.85
N PRO A 135 -19.48 15.93 5.82
CA PRO A 135 -18.93 14.97 6.74
C PRO A 135 -17.47 14.87 6.31
N PHE A 136 -16.60 15.70 6.89
CA PHE A 136 -15.21 15.34 7.06
C PHE A 136 -15.27 14.11 7.97
N ILE A 137 -15.55 12.96 7.36
CA ILE A 137 -15.01 11.70 7.78
C ILE A 137 -13.53 12.03 7.86
N ILE A 138 -13.03 12.27 9.06
CA ILE A 138 -11.62 12.39 9.34
C ILE A 138 -11.08 10.98 9.14
N GLN A 139 -11.04 10.55 7.88
CA GLN A 139 -10.39 9.34 7.45
C GLN A 139 -8.97 9.48 7.95
N LYS A 140 -8.49 8.51 8.75
CA LYS A 140 -7.15 8.65 9.33
C LYS A 140 -6.18 8.83 8.16
N VAL A 141 -5.15 9.66 8.32
CA VAL A 141 -4.20 9.92 7.22
C VAL A 141 -3.59 8.62 6.70
N ALA A 142 -3.44 7.63 7.60
CA ALA A 142 -3.05 6.26 7.27
C ALA A 142 -3.93 5.59 6.20
N ASP A 143 -5.21 5.91 6.14
CA ASP A 143 -6.17 5.27 5.23
C ASP A 143 -6.10 5.85 3.80
N LEU A 144 -5.60 7.08 3.65
CA LEU A 144 -5.66 7.83 2.39
C LEU A 144 -4.54 7.44 1.42
N ARG A 145 -3.41 6.90 1.90
CA ARG A 145 -2.21 6.57 1.08
C ARG A 145 -1.64 7.75 0.27
N TYR A 146 -2.07 8.99 0.54
CA TYR A 146 -1.58 10.22 -0.06
C TYR A 146 -1.40 11.32 1.00
N LEU A 147 -0.56 12.32 0.70
CA LEU A 147 -0.37 13.47 1.56
C LEU A 147 -1.53 14.44 1.46
N LEU A 148 -2.03 14.90 2.61
CA LEU A 148 -3.15 15.83 2.67
C LEU A 148 -2.84 17.14 1.93
N SER A 149 -3.84 17.66 1.21
CA SER A 149 -3.78 19.00 0.62
C SER A 149 -3.80 20.10 1.70
N THR A 150 -3.38 21.32 1.36
CA THR A 150 -3.46 22.49 2.25
C THR A 150 -4.87 22.73 2.76
N SER A 151 -5.88 22.56 1.90
CA SER A 151 -7.28 22.71 2.28
C SER A 151 -7.74 21.65 3.28
N GLN A 152 -7.27 20.40 3.13
CA GLN A 152 -7.56 19.31 4.07
C GLN A 152 -6.85 19.49 5.41
N ILE A 153 -5.59 19.94 5.40
CA ILE A 153 -4.84 20.30 6.61
C ILE A 153 -5.55 21.46 7.32
N GLY A 154 -5.89 22.52 6.60
CA GLY A 154 -6.60 23.68 7.15
C GLY A 154 -7.96 23.29 7.74
N ALA A 155 -8.73 22.41 7.09
CA ALA A 155 -9.99 21.91 7.63
C ALA A 155 -9.81 21.17 8.97
N ARG A 156 -8.78 20.33 9.08
CA ARG A 156 -8.46 19.60 10.32
C ARG A 156 -7.99 20.53 11.44
N VAL A 157 -7.06 21.43 11.13
CA VAL A 157 -6.52 22.39 12.10
C VAL A 157 -7.65 23.29 12.61
N ARG A 158 -8.51 23.80 11.73
CA ARG A 158 -9.69 24.60 12.14
C ARG A 158 -10.64 23.80 13.04
N SER A 159 -10.88 22.52 12.75
CA SER A 159 -11.71 21.67 13.62
C SER A 159 -11.12 21.56 15.03
N GLN A 160 -9.81 21.30 15.12
CA GLN A 160 -9.10 21.15 16.40
C GLN A 160 -9.02 22.47 17.19
N LEU A 161 -8.85 23.61 16.51
CA LEU A 161 -8.83 24.92 17.16
C LEU A 161 -10.21 25.34 17.65
N ARG A 162 -11.28 24.98 16.91
CA ARG A 162 -12.66 25.24 17.32
C ARG A 162 -13.01 24.56 18.64
N GLU A 163 -12.53 23.34 18.87
CA GLU A 163 -12.67 22.64 20.16
C GLU A 163 -12.05 23.41 21.33
N ARG A 164 -11.11 24.32 21.05
CA ARG A 164 -10.42 25.16 22.03
C ARG A 164 -10.85 26.62 22.01
N ASN A 165 -11.94 26.96 21.31
CA ASN A 165 -12.39 28.34 21.08
C ASN A 165 -11.32 29.25 20.44
N MET A 166 -10.44 28.68 19.62
CA MET A 166 -9.44 29.42 18.85
C MET A 166 -9.85 29.48 17.37
N ASN A 167 -9.61 30.62 16.72
CA ASN A 167 -9.83 30.80 15.29
C ASN A 167 -8.49 30.96 14.57
N CYS A 168 -8.31 30.25 13.46
CA CYS A 168 -7.18 30.43 12.55
C CYS A 168 -7.72 30.38 11.12
N GLU A 169 -7.61 31.50 10.42
CA GLU A 169 -8.04 31.65 9.03
C GLU A 169 -6.87 31.90 8.08
N ASP A 170 -5.65 32.01 8.61
CA ASP A 170 -4.46 32.30 7.84
C ASP A 170 -4.06 31.10 6.98
N ILE A 171 -4.20 31.27 5.65
CA ILE A 171 -3.85 30.26 4.65
C ILE A 171 -2.34 29.97 4.69
N ASN A 172 -1.52 31.00 4.93
CA ASN A 172 -0.06 30.86 4.95
C ASN A 172 0.39 29.92 6.07
N THR A 173 -0.27 29.98 7.23
CA THR A 173 -0.02 29.04 8.33
C THR A 173 -0.25 27.59 7.89
N PHE A 174 -1.31 27.30 7.12
CA PHE A 174 -1.57 25.92 6.65
C PHE A 174 -0.56 25.46 5.60
N GLU A 175 -0.11 26.36 4.72
CA GLU A 175 0.96 26.08 3.76
C GLU A 175 2.28 25.80 4.46
N MET A 176 2.60 26.57 5.50
CA MET A 176 3.82 26.37 6.30
C MET A 176 3.80 25.02 7.02
N ILE A 177 2.65 24.62 7.60
CA ILE A 177 2.47 23.29 8.20
C ILE A 177 2.66 22.20 7.15
N GLN A 178 2.08 22.35 5.97
CA GLN A 178 2.23 21.37 4.89
C GLN A 178 3.69 21.27 4.43
N HIS A 179 4.37 22.40 4.31
CA HIS A 179 5.77 22.46 3.92
C HIS A 179 6.68 21.74 4.92
N GLU A 180 6.56 22.05 6.21
CA GLU A 180 7.35 21.38 7.25
C GLU A 180 7.04 19.88 7.35
N LEU A 181 5.78 19.47 7.14
CA LEU A 181 5.44 18.05 7.06
C LEU A 181 6.16 17.35 5.89
N ARG A 182 6.16 17.96 4.70
CA ARG A 182 6.86 17.39 3.52
C ARG A 182 8.35 17.27 3.77
N LYS A 183 8.97 18.34 4.28
CA LYS A 183 10.40 18.37 4.63
C LYS A 183 10.75 17.28 5.64
N HIS A 184 9.95 17.12 6.69
CA HIS A 184 10.17 16.08 7.69
C HIS A 184 10.09 14.66 7.10
N ILE A 185 9.13 14.41 6.21
CA ILE A 185 9.01 13.12 5.52
C ILE A 185 10.23 12.84 4.64
N VAL A 186 10.72 13.83 3.90
CA VAL A 186 11.94 13.68 3.07
C VAL A 186 13.14 13.34 3.93
N ILE A 187 13.31 14.01 5.08
CA ILE A 187 14.40 13.72 6.04
C ILE A 187 14.30 12.27 6.54
N LEU A 188 13.11 11.82 6.95
CA LEU A 188 12.91 10.44 7.42
C LEU A 188 13.24 9.40 6.33
N LEU A 189 12.82 9.65 5.09
CA LEU A 189 13.12 8.78 3.96
C LEU A 189 14.61 8.75 3.66
N TYR A 190 15.29 9.90 3.70
CA TYR A 190 16.72 9.99 3.48
C TYR A 190 17.50 9.17 4.52
N GLU A 191 17.20 9.35 5.81
CA GLU A 191 17.86 8.58 6.88
C GLU A 191 17.57 7.07 6.77
N SER A 192 16.34 6.71 6.40
CA SER A 192 15.97 5.30 6.17
C SER A 192 16.77 4.67 5.02
N CYS A 193 16.96 5.40 3.91
CA CYS A 193 17.77 4.95 2.78
C CYS A 193 19.24 4.82 3.14
N LYS A 194 19.78 5.78 3.89
CA LYS A 194 21.16 5.76 4.39
C LYS A 194 21.41 4.52 5.27
N LEU A 195 20.48 4.23 6.18
CA LEU A 195 20.54 3.02 7.01
C LEU A 195 20.53 1.75 6.15
N ALA A 196 19.63 1.65 5.17
CA ALA A 196 19.55 0.49 4.28
C ALA A 196 20.86 0.27 3.49
N GLN A 197 21.51 1.34 3.02
CA GLN A 197 22.81 1.27 2.33
C GLN A 197 23.91 0.74 3.26
N THR A 198 23.99 1.25 4.49
CA THR A 198 25.00 0.78 5.46
C THR A 198 24.83 -0.71 5.81
N VAL A 199 23.60 -1.23 5.81
CA VAL A 199 23.35 -2.66 6.03
C VAL A 199 23.81 -3.49 4.83
N LYS A 200 23.57 -3.01 3.60
CA LYS A 200 24.01 -3.67 2.37
C LYS A 200 25.54 -3.74 2.28
N GLU A 201 26.23 -2.64 2.58
CA GLU A 201 27.70 -2.59 2.59
C GLU A 201 28.31 -3.58 3.59
N ARG A 202 27.68 -3.74 4.77
CA ARG A 202 28.11 -4.73 5.77
C ARG A 202 27.86 -6.17 5.35
N SER A 203 26.73 -6.46 4.70
CA SER A 203 26.47 -7.82 4.19
C SER A 203 27.43 -8.22 3.08
N ASP A 204 27.81 -7.27 2.23
CA ASP A 204 28.73 -7.50 1.12
C ASP A 204 30.15 -7.77 1.63
N GLN A 205 30.61 -7.05 2.67
CA GLN A 205 31.91 -7.27 3.33
C GLN A 205 32.00 -8.64 4.02
N ILE A 206 30.94 -9.09 4.69
CA ILE A 206 30.92 -10.41 5.35
C ILE A 206 30.99 -11.54 4.29
N SER A 207 30.37 -11.33 3.13
CA SER A 207 30.37 -12.32 2.04
C SER A 207 31.75 -12.45 1.38
N THR A 208 32.50 -11.36 1.24
CA THR A 208 33.88 -11.40 0.73
C THR A 208 34.87 -11.99 1.73
N GLU A 209 34.73 -11.72 3.04
CA GLU A 209 35.62 -12.33 4.06
C GLU A 209 35.44 -13.86 4.16
N ASN A 210 34.21 -14.36 4.04
CA ASN A 210 33.96 -15.81 4.07
C ASN A 210 34.49 -16.52 2.80
N SER A 211 34.43 -15.87 1.63
CA SER A 211 34.97 -16.42 0.38
C SER A 211 36.51 -16.46 0.36
N ILE A 212 37.18 -15.55 1.07
CA ILE A 212 38.66 -15.57 1.20
C ILE A 212 39.10 -16.75 2.09
N HIS A 213 38.29 -17.15 3.07
CA HIS A 213 38.64 -18.27 3.95
C HIS A 213 38.46 -19.64 3.26
N GLU A 214 37.47 -19.81 2.37
CA GLU A 214 37.29 -21.06 1.59
C GLU A 214 38.37 -21.23 0.49
N ASN A 215 38.85 -20.15 -0.12
CA ASN A 215 39.88 -20.21 -1.17
C ASN A 215 41.32 -20.45 -0.66
N SER A 216 41.54 -20.43 0.66
CA SER A 216 42.85 -20.72 1.27
C SER A 216 43.06 -22.20 1.61
N GLU A 217 42.01 -23.04 1.51
CA GLU A 217 42.14 -24.50 1.66
C GLU A 217 42.21 -25.25 0.31
N GLU A 218 41.88 -24.61 -0.82
CA GLU A 218 41.81 -25.28 -2.14
C GLU A 218 42.92 -24.90 -3.15
N ASN A 219 43.83 -23.98 -2.83
CA ASN A 219 44.93 -23.60 -3.73
C ASN A 219 46.23 -24.42 -3.52
N ILE A 220 46.16 -25.73 -3.78
CA ILE A 220 47.32 -26.54 -4.23
C ILE A 220 46.92 -27.44 -5.40
N ALA A 221 46.17 -26.93 -6.37
CA ALA A 221 46.08 -27.55 -7.68
C ALA A 221 45.60 -26.56 -8.75
N GLU A 222 46.27 -26.63 -9.90
CA GLU A 222 45.77 -26.17 -11.21
C GLU A 222 45.93 -24.69 -11.57
N SER A 223 47.11 -24.45 -12.13
CA SER A 223 47.35 -23.45 -13.17
C SER A 223 46.71 -23.85 -14.51
N LEU A 224 46.44 -22.82 -15.33
CA LEU A 224 46.14 -22.81 -16.78
C LEU A 224 44.67 -22.98 -17.19
N ASN A 225 43.99 -21.85 -17.44
CA ASN A 225 43.51 -21.55 -18.79
C ASN A 225 43.03 -20.10 -18.94
N ASN A 226 43.58 -19.44 -19.96
CA ASN A 226 43.15 -18.14 -20.46
C ASN A 226 41.93 -18.31 -21.39
N GLY A 227 40.94 -17.41 -21.27
CA GLY A 227 39.81 -17.34 -22.19
C GLY A 227 39.12 -15.98 -22.10
N THR A 228 39.44 -15.10 -23.04
CA THR A 228 38.82 -13.79 -23.28
C THR A 228 37.35 -13.93 -23.67
N ASN A 229 36.47 -13.13 -23.05
CA ASN A 229 35.19 -12.72 -23.64
C ASN A 229 34.82 -11.31 -23.16
N SER A 230 34.70 -10.40 -24.12
CA SER A 230 34.20 -9.04 -23.98
C SER A 230 32.68 -9.02 -24.13
N GLU A 231 31.95 -8.78 -23.04
CA GLU A 231 30.52 -8.44 -23.07
C GLU A 231 30.32 -6.93 -22.86
N GLU A 232 29.65 -6.30 -23.83
CA GLU A 232 29.17 -4.92 -23.78
C GLU A 232 28.17 -4.74 -22.64
N ASN A 233 28.63 -4.14 -21.55
CA ASN A 233 27.79 -3.78 -20.43
C ASN A 233 27.16 -2.39 -20.70
N VAL A 234 25.89 -2.37 -21.10
CA VAL A 234 25.09 -1.14 -21.18
C VAL A 234 24.94 -0.59 -19.76
N LYS A 235 25.84 0.32 -19.37
CA LYS A 235 25.78 1.06 -18.11
C LYS A 235 24.48 1.88 -18.08
N ARG A 236 23.43 1.33 -17.46
CA ARG A 236 22.31 2.12 -16.99
C ARG A 236 22.86 3.12 -15.97
N LYS A 237 22.88 4.40 -16.36
CA LYS A 237 23.34 5.50 -15.50
C LYS A 237 22.46 5.50 -14.24
N GLN A 238 23.02 5.09 -13.12
CA GLN A 238 22.35 5.17 -11.82
C GLN A 238 22.11 6.65 -11.52
N ILE A 239 20.85 7.04 -11.44
CA ILE A 239 20.47 8.39 -11.03
C ILE A 239 20.79 8.50 -9.54
N GLY A 240 21.63 9.46 -9.18
CA GLY A 240 22.05 9.67 -7.80
C GLY A 240 20.88 10.18 -6.94
N VAL A 241 20.87 9.85 -5.65
CA VAL A 241 19.82 10.31 -4.71
C VAL A 241 19.72 11.85 -4.70
N SER A 242 20.85 12.55 -4.81
CA SER A 242 20.89 14.02 -4.92
C SER A 242 20.22 14.55 -6.20
N GLU A 243 20.28 13.77 -7.29
CA GLU A 243 19.68 14.11 -8.58
C GLU A 243 18.16 13.90 -8.54
N VAL A 244 17.69 12.86 -7.83
CA VAL A 244 16.26 12.66 -7.54
C VAL A 244 15.72 13.79 -6.66
N LEU A 245 16.44 14.17 -5.60
CA LEU A 245 16.03 15.29 -4.73
C LEU A 245 15.98 16.61 -5.50
N HIS A 246 17.00 16.87 -6.33
CA HIS A 246 17.03 18.05 -7.19
C HIS A 246 15.84 18.09 -8.16
N ILE A 247 15.49 16.96 -8.81
CA ILE A 247 14.32 16.86 -9.70
C ILE A 247 13.01 17.13 -8.94
N LEU A 248 12.88 16.61 -7.72
CA LEU A 248 11.70 16.83 -6.87
C LEU A 248 11.57 18.27 -6.37
N GLU A 249 12.69 18.95 -6.13
CA GLU A 249 12.72 20.35 -5.69
C GLU A 249 12.52 21.33 -6.86
N THR A 250 13.07 21.02 -8.04
CA THR A 250 13.03 21.94 -9.20
C THR A 250 11.79 21.77 -10.07
N GLU A 251 11.20 20.57 -10.17
CA GLU A 251 10.03 20.33 -11.00
C GLU A 251 8.75 20.18 -10.16
N ASN A 252 8.12 21.33 -9.90
CA ASN A 252 6.88 21.47 -9.12
C ASN A 252 5.68 20.62 -9.64
N ARG A 253 5.80 20.03 -10.84
CA ARG A 253 4.78 19.17 -11.47
C ARG A 253 4.80 17.70 -11.01
N TYR A 254 5.89 17.18 -10.44
CA TYR A 254 5.98 15.76 -10.04
C TYR A 254 5.67 15.50 -8.57
N SER A 255 5.51 16.55 -7.75
CA SER A 255 5.25 16.42 -6.31
C SER A 255 3.88 15.80 -5.97
N SER A 256 2.92 15.79 -6.92
CA SER A 256 1.58 15.24 -6.72
C SER A 256 1.39 13.82 -7.31
N THR A 257 2.36 13.29 -8.07
CA THR A 257 2.17 12.10 -8.92
C THR A 257 2.99 10.88 -8.50
N ILE A 258 3.93 11.02 -7.58
CA ILE A 258 4.76 9.88 -7.17
C ILE A 258 4.00 9.04 -6.15
N SER A 259 3.21 8.10 -6.66
CA SER A 259 2.63 7.06 -5.82
C SER A 259 3.74 6.18 -5.24
N HIS A 260 3.53 5.67 -4.02
CA HIS A 260 4.39 4.70 -3.35
C HIS A 260 4.80 3.51 -4.25
N ALA A 261 3.96 3.13 -5.23
CA ALA A 261 4.26 2.06 -6.17
C ALA A 261 5.42 2.41 -7.13
N VAL A 262 5.61 3.69 -7.47
CA VAL A 262 6.73 4.16 -8.30
C VAL A 262 8.03 4.05 -7.51
N LEU A 263 8.06 4.51 -6.26
CA LEU A 263 9.24 4.41 -5.39
C LEU A 263 9.66 2.95 -5.16
N VAL A 264 8.70 2.06 -4.92
CA VAL A 264 8.99 0.62 -4.74
C VAL A 264 9.55 -0.01 -6.01
N LYS A 265 8.94 0.26 -7.18
CA LYS A 265 9.37 -0.33 -8.46
C LYS A 265 10.82 0.00 -8.83
N TYR A 266 11.30 1.20 -8.51
CA TYR A 266 12.67 1.63 -8.79
C TYR A 266 13.67 1.23 -7.69
N SER A 267 13.20 0.99 -6.45
CA SER A 267 14.05 0.45 -5.37
C SER A 267 14.37 -1.05 -5.55
N SER A 268 13.51 -1.81 -6.23
CA SER A 268 13.67 -3.26 -6.43
C SER A 268 14.50 -3.68 -7.65
N THR A 269 15.16 -2.73 -8.33
CA THR A 269 16.02 -3.00 -9.50
C THR A 269 17.49 -2.59 -9.27
N LEU A 270 17.93 -2.55 -8.01
CA LEU A 270 19.32 -2.27 -7.58
C LEU A 270 19.86 -3.36 -6.66
#